data_AF-A0A0C2G5B4-F1
#
_entry.id   AF-A0A0C2G5B4-F1
#
_cell.length_a   1.000
_cell.length_b   1.000
_cell.length_c   1.000
_cell.angle_alpha   90.00
_cell.angle_beta   90.00
_cell.angle_gamma   90.00
#
_symmetry.space_group_name_H-M   'P 1'
#
loop_
_entity.id
_entity.type
_entity.pdbx_description
1 polymer ?
#
loop_
_entity_poly.entity_id
_entity_poly.type
_entity_poly.pdbx_seq_one_letter_code
_entity_poly.pdbx_strand_id
1 'polypeptide(L)' 'AYILFGQFLLLKKDEELFTEWLKDTAGVSSQHAKSAYNCLNAWAEQFI' A
#
# COMPACT_ATOMS: atom_id res chain seq x y z
N ALA A 1 2.97 11.79 -1.51
CA ALA A 1 3.32 10.38 -1.23
C ALA A 1 3.22 10.00 0.26
N TYR A 2 3.35 10.94 1.21
CA TYR A 2 3.31 10.64 2.65
C TYR A 2 2.01 10.04 3.18
N ILE A 3 0.85 10.40 2.62
CA ILE A 3 -0.45 9.86 3.06
C ILE A 3 -0.56 8.35 2.74
N LEU A 4 -0.12 7.95 1.55
CA LEU A 4 -0.14 6.55 1.11
C LEU A 4 0.78 5.69 2.00
N PHE A 5 1.98 6.21 2.27
CA PHE A 5 2.95 5.54 3.13
C PHE A 5 2.52 5.51 4.60
N GLY A 6 1.90 6.59 5.09
CA GLY A 6 1.31 6.64 6.42
C GLY A 6 0.20 5.60 6.58
N GLN A 7 -0.68 5.48 5.58
CA GLN A 7 -1.73 4.45 5.59
C GLN A 7 -1.15 3.03 5.54
N PHE A 8 -0.14 2.80 4.72
CA PHE A 8 0.59 1.53 4.66
C PHE A 8 1.20 1.14 6.01
N LEU A 9 1.82 2.09 6.73
CA LEU A 9 2.35 1.85 8.08
C LEU A 9 1.25 1.63 9.12
N LEU A 10 0.13 2.36 9.03
CA LEU A 10 -1.00 2.24 9.95
C LEU A 10 -1.70 0.88 9.83
N LEU A 11 -1.75 0.33 8.62
CA LEU A 11 -2.22 -1.02 8.33
C LEU A 11 -1.16 -2.11 8.62
N LYS A 12 -0.06 -1.78 9.32
CA LYS A 12 1.01 -2.71 9.70
C LYS A 12 1.61 -3.48 8.53
N LYS A 13 1.64 -2.88 7.33
CA LYS A 13 2.11 -3.52 6.09
C LYS A 13 1.27 -4.75 5.71
N ASP A 14 0.00 -4.79 6.08
CA ASP A 14 -0.91 -5.86 5.65
C ASP A 14 -1.31 -5.67 4.18
N GLU A 15 -0.99 -6.66 3.34
CA GLU A 15 -1.21 -6.60 1.88
C GLU A 15 -2.71 -6.54 1.54
N GLU A 16 -3.52 -7.38 2.16
CA GLU A 16 -4.95 -7.49 1.83
C GLU A 16 -5.68 -6.22 2.25
N LEU A 17 -5.46 -5.75 3.48
CA LEU A 17 -6.07 -4.52 3.99
C LEU A 17 -5.64 -3.30 3.18
N PHE A 18 -4.36 -3.18 2.81
CA PHE A 18 -3.89 -2.05 2.02
C PHE A 18 -4.45 -2.07 0.59
N THR A 19 -4.51 -3.25 -0.03
CA THR A 19 -5.03 -3.37 -1.39
C THR A 19 -6.54 -3.18 -1.47
N GLU A 20 -7.33 -3.65 -0.49
CA GLU A 20 -8.75 -3.29 -0.36
C GLU A 20 -8.95 -1.80 -0.12
N TRP A 21 -8.22 -1.21 0.84
CA TRP A 21 -8.33 0.21 1.11
C TRP A 21 -8.01 1.07 -0.13
N LEU A 22 -6.99 0.69 -0.91
CA LEU A 22 -6.61 1.41 -2.11
C LEU A 22 -7.67 1.28 -3.21
N LYS A 23 -8.28 0.09 -3.36
CA LYS A 23 -9.42 -0.13 -4.26
C LYS A 23 -10.59 0.76 -3.88
N ASP A 24 -10.96 0.79 -2.61
CA ASP A 24 -12.13 1.55 -2.13
C ASP A 24 -11.90 3.07 -2.21
N THR A 25 -10.69 3.52 -1.92
CA THR A 25 -10.36 4.96 -1.88
C THR A 25 -10.10 5.54 -3.27
N ALA A 26 -9.40 4.79 -4.14
CA ALA A 26 -8.92 5.29 -5.43
C ALA A 26 -9.51 4.56 -6.64
N GLY A 27 -10.39 3.58 -6.44
CA GLY A 27 -11.04 2.83 -7.53
C GLY A 27 -10.08 2.00 -8.38
N VAL A 28 -8.88 1.69 -7.86
CA VAL A 28 -7.82 1.02 -8.63
C VAL A 28 -8.07 -0.48 -8.71
N SER A 29 -7.66 -1.13 -9.81
CA SER A 29 -7.79 -2.59 -9.93
C SER A 29 -6.82 -3.33 -8.99
N SER A 30 -7.14 -4.59 -8.66
CA SER A 30 -6.34 -5.45 -7.78
C SER A 30 -4.85 -5.52 -8.16
N GLN A 31 -4.58 -5.51 -9.46
CA GLN A 31 -3.22 -5.61 -9.99
C GLN A 31 -2.40 -4.35 -9.67
N HIS A 32 -2.99 -3.17 -9.91
CA HIS A 32 -2.33 -1.90 -9.60
C HIS A 32 -2.16 -1.69 -8.10
N ALA A 33 -3.15 -2.08 -7.30
CA ALA A 33 -3.07 -1.99 -5.85
C ALA A 33 -1.93 -2.86 -5.30
N LYS A 34 -1.79 -4.09 -5.81
CA LYS A 34 -0.70 -4.99 -5.42
C LYS A 34 0.66 -4.47 -5.87
N SER A 35 0.77 -3.90 -7.07
CA SER A 35 2.00 -3.25 -7.52
C SER A 35 2.40 -2.07 -6.64
N ALA A 36 1.44 -1.25 -6.20
CA ALA A 36 1.69 -0.14 -5.27
C ALA A 36 2.16 -0.64 -3.90
N TYR A 37 1.50 -1.66 -3.36
CA TYR A 37 1.92 -2.32 -2.12
C TYR A 37 3.36 -2.84 -2.21
N ASN A 38 3.70 -3.60 -3.26
CA ASN A 38 5.04 -4.14 -3.44
C ASN A 38 6.11 -3.04 -3.51
N CYS A 39 5.82 -1.94 -4.19
CA CYS A 39 6.74 -0.80 -4.28
C CYS A 39 6.97 -0.16 -2.90
N LEU A 40 5.89 0.06 -2.14
CA LEU A 40 5.98 0.62 -0.78
C LEU A 40 6.65 -0.33 0.19
N ASN A 41 6.42 -1.64 0.07
CA ASN A 41 7.04 -2.65 0.92
C ASN A 41 8.54 -2.75 0.66
N ALA A 42 8.96 -2.82 -0.62
CA ALA A 42 10.37 -2.81 -0.98
C ALA A 42 11.08 -1.54 -0.50
N TRP A 43 10.40 -0.38 -0.59
CA TRP A 43 10.92 0.87 -0.05
C TRP A 43 11.02 0.82 1.48
N ALA A 44 10.00 0.31 2.17
CA ALA A 44 10.02 0.16 3.61
C ALA A 44 11.12 -0.81 4.09
N GLU A 45 11.44 -1.87 3.35
CA GLU A 45 12.55 -2.79 3.69
C GLU A 45 13.94 -2.17 3.47
N GLN A 46 14.07 -1.19 2.58
CA GLN A 46 15.35 -0.53 2.30
C GLN A 46 15.65 0.67 3.21
N PHE A 47 14.62 1.32 3.74
CA PHE A 47 14.75 2.61 4.44
C PHE A 47 14.21 2.62 5.89
N ILE A 48 13.57 1.55 6.36
CA ILE A 48 13.10 1.33 7.73
C ILE A 48 13.68 0.02 8.27
#